data_AF-A0A9D1FCT2-F1
#
_entry.id   AF-A0A9D1FCT2-F1
#
_cell.length_a   1.000
_cell.length_b   1.000
_cell.length_c   1.000
_cell.angle_alpha   90.00
_cell.angle_beta   90.00
_cell.angle_gamma   90.00
#
_symmetry.space_group_name_H-M   'P 1'
#
loop_
_entity.id
_entity.type
_entity.pdbx_description
1 polymer ?
#
loop_
_entity_poly.entity_id
_entity_poly.type
_entity_poly.pdbx_seq_one_letter_code
_entity_poly.pdbx_strand_id
1 'polypeptide(L)'
;MRRLIPVALILALLLAACGAPESGIEGVAAENYPRINGSEDAMPLIQLVFERVHTQYSGGDYPTEALGAEESYEALLAGELELVIAPYPGEDVLAAAESAGTELEPQALEYGGLYAVTLAGLSEDDPARLVADWLLSDEAAAEIEPALA
;
A
#
# COMPACT_ATOMS: atom_id res chain seq x y z
N MET A 1 60.64 -6.32 -20.78
CA MET A 1 59.53 -7.28 -20.89
C MET A 1 58.31 -6.70 -20.19
N ARG A 2 57.35 -6.21 -20.99
CA ARG A 2 56.17 -5.43 -20.57
C ARG A 2 55.11 -6.44 -20.09
N ARG A 3 54.89 -6.52 -18.77
CA ARG A 3 53.88 -7.42 -18.20
C ARG A 3 52.50 -6.86 -18.49
N LEU A 4 51.83 -7.44 -19.48
CA LEU A 4 50.41 -7.22 -19.76
C LEU A 4 49.61 -7.76 -18.58
N ILE A 5 48.98 -6.86 -17.84
CA ILE A 5 47.96 -7.20 -16.83
C ILE A 5 46.79 -7.81 -17.61
N PRO A 6 46.28 -9.02 -17.28
CA PRO A 6 45.15 -9.58 -18.00
C PRO A 6 43.89 -8.80 -17.59
N VAL A 7 43.44 -7.93 -18.50
CA VAL A 7 42.15 -7.21 -18.44
C VAL A 7 40.95 -8.18 -18.34
N ALA A 8 41.18 -9.48 -18.54
CA ALA A 8 40.16 -10.52 -18.46
C ALA A 8 39.61 -10.80 -17.05
N LEU A 9 40.23 -10.29 -15.96
CA LEU A 9 39.75 -10.56 -14.60
C LEU A 9 38.83 -9.48 -14.00
N ILE A 10 38.62 -8.36 -14.71
CA ILE A 10 37.77 -7.25 -14.22
C ILE A 10 36.32 -7.37 -14.73
N LEU A 11 36.06 -8.23 -15.72
CA LEU A 11 34.75 -8.40 -16.36
C LEU A 11 33.94 -9.59 -15.81
N ALA A 12 34.16 -9.98 -14.55
CA ALA A 12 33.38 -11.04 -13.87
C ALA A 12 32.73 -10.57 -12.55
N LEU A 13 32.71 -9.26 -12.31
CA LEU A 13 32.10 -8.61 -11.13
C LEU A 13 30.81 -7.83 -11.49
N LEU A 14 30.20 -8.16 -12.63
CA LEU A 14 28.88 -7.64 -13.05
C LEU A 14 27.86 -8.79 -13.18
N LEU A 15 27.99 -9.83 -12.34
CA LEU A 15 26.89 -10.76 -12.11
C LEU A 15 25.87 -10.06 -11.23
N ALA A 16 24.87 -9.47 -11.89
CA ALA A 16 23.49 -9.38 -11.46
C ALA A 16 23.29 -9.59 -9.95
N ALA A 17 23.43 -8.51 -9.17
CA ALA A 17 22.51 -8.29 -8.07
C ALA A 17 21.14 -7.98 -8.70
N CYS A 18 20.52 -8.99 -9.31
CA CYS A 18 19.07 -9.03 -9.38
C CYS A 18 18.67 -9.29 -7.93
N GLY A 19 18.59 -8.21 -7.14
CA GLY A 19 17.94 -8.29 -5.85
C GLY A 19 16.55 -8.83 -6.15
N ALA A 20 16.20 -9.96 -5.55
CA ALA A 20 14.79 -10.29 -5.42
C ALA A 20 14.10 -9.05 -4.85
N PRO A 21 12.89 -8.68 -5.29
CA PRO A 21 12.15 -7.61 -4.64
C PRO A 21 12.19 -7.89 -3.13
N GLU A 22 12.66 -6.92 -2.35
CA GLU A 22 12.66 -7.05 -0.90
C GLU A 22 11.20 -7.22 -0.50
N SER A 23 10.82 -8.43 -0.11
CA SER A 23 9.44 -8.75 0.27
C SER A 23 9.03 -7.85 1.43
N GLY A 24 7.93 -7.11 1.29
CA GLY A 24 7.48 -6.15 2.29
C GLY A 24 7.19 -4.78 1.70
N ILE A 25 6.65 -3.91 2.56
CA ILE A 25 6.51 -2.48 2.32
C ILE A 25 7.52 -1.81 3.27
N GLU A 26 8.42 -0.97 2.74
CA GLU A 26 9.46 -0.35 3.57
C GLU A 26 8.84 0.44 4.73
N GLY A 27 9.34 0.21 5.96
CA GLY A 27 8.83 0.84 7.17
C GLY A 27 7.52 0.24 7.74
N VAL A 28 6.91 -0.74 7.06
CA VAL A 28 5.69 -1.41 7.51
C VAL A 28 5.95 -2.90 7.78
N ALA A 29 5.60 -3.32 8.99
CA ALA A 29 5.69 -4.67 9.50
C ALA A 29 4.34 -5.08 10.11
N ALA A 30 4.20 -6.34 10.49
CA ALA A 30 2.96 -6.84 11.10
C ALA A 30 2.59 -6.07 12.39
N GLU A 31 3.59 -5.61 13.15
CA GLU A 31 3.41 -4.93 14.44
C GLU A 31 2.85 -3.51 14.32
N ASN A 32 3.04 -2.85 13.17
CA ASN A 32 2.53 -1.52 12.88
C ASN A 32 1.64 -1.49 11.63
N TYR A 33 1.11 -2.65 11.23
CA TYR A 33 0.21 -2.75 10.09
C TYR A 33 -1.04 -1.89 10.32
N PRO A 34 -1.35 -0.94 9.42
CA PRO A 34 -2.49 -0.05 9.61
C PRO A 34 -3.81 -0.81 9.49
N ARG A 35 -4.84 -0.34 10.20
CA ARG A 35 -6.21 -0.86 10.05
C ARG A 35 -6.77 -0.40 8.71
N ILE A 36 -6.88 -1.34 7.76
CA ILE A 36 -7.33 -1.09 6.40
C ILE A 36 -8.68 -1.75 6.14
N ASN A 37 -9.59 -1.04 5.50
CA ASN A 37 -10.77 -1.62 4.86
C ASN A 37 -11.17 -0.79 3.61
N GLY A 38 -12.31 -1.08 3.00
CA GLY A 38 -12.69 -0.42 1.75
C GLY A 38 -13.98 -0.91 1.12
N SER A 39 -14.09 -0.63 -0.18
CA SER A 39 -15.17 -1.17 -1.03
C SER A 39 -14.92 -2.64 -1.36
N GLU A 40 -15.97 -3.34 -1.82
CA GLU A 40 -15.85 -4.72 -2.33
C GLU A 40 -14.79 -4.83 -3.44
N ASP A 41 -14.78 -3.86 -4.36
CA ASP A 41 -13.81 -3.78 -5.47
C ASP A 41 -12.35 -3.64 -5.00
N ALA A 42 -12.12 -3.17 -3.78
CA ALA A 42 -10.78 -2.98 -3.22
C ALA A 42 -10.22 -4.22 -2.54
N MET A 43 -11.02 -5.27 -2.32
CA MET A 43 -10.58 -6.46 -1.59
C MET A 43 -9.30 -7.12 -2.13
N PRO A 44 -9.09 -7.24 -3.46
CA PRO A 44 -7.83 -7.77 -3.99
C PRO A 44 -6.61 -6.95 -3.58
N LEU A 45 -6.73 -5.61 -3.53
CA LEU A 45 -5.65 -4.72 -3.10
C LEU A 45 -5.40 -4.83 -1.59
N ILE A 46 -6.47 -4.88 -0.79
CA ILE A 46 -6.38 -5.02 0.68
C ILE A 46 -5.68 -6.34 1.03
N GLN A 47 -6.04 -7.43 0.36
CA GLN A 47 -5.41 -8.74 0.52
C GLN A 47 -3.94 -8.74 0.08
N LEU A 48 -3.63 -8.11 -1.06
CA LEU A 48 -2.25 -7.98 -1.52
C LEU A 48 -1.37 -7.25 -0.50
N VAL A 49 -1.84 -6.10 0.00
CA VAL A 49 -1.15 -5.35 1.06
C VAL A 49 -0.95 -6.20 2.31
N PHE A 50 -1.98 -6.95 2.72
CA PHE A 50 -1.89 -7.85 3.87
C PHE A 50 -0.80 -8.91 3.67
N GLU A 51 -0.77 -9.58 2.52
CA GLU A 51 0.19 -10.65 2.18
C GLU A 51 1.62 -10.13 2.07
N ARG A 52 1.78 -8.92 1.51
CA ARG A 52 3.07 -8.23 1.40
C ARG A 52 3.69 -7.99 2.78
N VAL A 53 2.89 -7.57 3.76
CA VAL A 53 3.36 -7.32 5.13
C VAL A 53 3.50 -8.61 5.95
N HIS A 54 2.57 -9.57 5.77
CA HIS A 54 2.52 -10.81 6.55
C HIS A 54 3.12 -12.01 5.81
N THR A 55 4.39 -11.91 5.42
CA THR A 55 5.08 -12.93 4.59
C THR A 55 5.16 -14.34 5.20
N GLN A 56 5.01 -14.48 6.53
CA GLN A 56 5.01 -15.76 7.26
C GLN A 56 3.66 -16.08 7.91
N TYR A 57 2.57 -15.53 7.38
CA TYR A 57 1.25 -15.68 7.95
C TYR A 57 0.89 -17.16 8.18
N SER A 58 0.46 -17.48 9.42
CA SER A 58 0.10 -18.85 9.84
C SER A 58 -1.29 -18.95 10.49
N GLY A 59 -2.12 -17.90 10.38
CA GLY A 59 -3.50 -17.82 10.90
C GLY A 59 -3.81 -16.49 11.61
N GLY A 60 -5.07 -16.06 11.61
CA GLY A 60 -5.51 -14.72 12.11
C GLY A 60 -6.63 -14.05 11.27
N ASP A 61 -6.65 -12.72 11.32
CA ASP A 61 -7.64 -11.80 10.70
C ASP A 61 -7.35 -11.48 9.22
N TYR A 62 -7.15 -12.51 8.38
CA TYR A 62 -7.00 -12.29 6.94
C TYR A 62 -8.25 -11.57 6.39
N PRO A 63 -8.11 -10.51 5.59
CA PRO A 63 -9.25 -9.72 5.12
C PRO A 63 -10.07 -10.52 4.11
N THR A 64 -11.22 -11.05 4.55
CA THR A 64 -12.14 -11.83 3.69
C THR A 64 -13.40 -11.07 3.29
N GLU A 65 -13.73 -9.98 3.97
CA GLU A 65 -14.95 -9.22 3.76
C GLU A 65 -14.65 -7.71 3.75
N ALA A 66 -15.26 -7.01 2.80
CA ALA A 66 -15.26 -5.55 2.77
C ALA A 66 -16.35 -5.01 3.71
N LEU A 67 -16.05 -3.90 4.36
CA LEU A 67 -17.00 -3.16 5.19
C LEU A 67 -18.02 -2.40 4.33
N GLY A 68 -17.61 -1.95 3.14
CA GLY A 68 -18.39 -1.04 2.29
C GLY A 68 -17.73 0.34 2.22
N ALA A 69 -17.88 1.06 1.10
CA ALA A 69 -17.18 2.32 0.89
C ALA A 69 -17.61 3.40 1.89
N GLU A 70 -18.92 3.59 2.07
CA GLU A 70 -19.48 4.61 2.96
C GLU A 70 -19.13 4.30 4.42
N GLU A 71 -19.37 3.06 4.84
CA GLU A 71 -19.07 2.58 6.19
C GLU A 71 -17.56 2.63 6.51
N SER A 72 -16.68 2.39 5.52
CA SER A 72 -15.23 2.54 5.70
C SER A 72 -14.83 3.99 5.91
N TYR A 73 -15.43 4.95 5.21
CA TYR A 73 -15.15 6.36 5.43
C TYR A 73 -15.64 6.84 6.81
N GLU A 74 -16.82 6.40 7.24
CA GLU A 74 -17.31 6.66 8.60
C GLU A 74 -16.33 6.13 9.65
N ALA A 75 -15.84 4.90 9.47
CA ALA A 75 -14.88 4.27 10.37
C ALA A 75 -13.51 5.00 10.36
N LEU A 76 -13.05 5.51 9.21
CA LEU A 76 -11.85 6.34 9.11
C LEU A 76 -12.00 7.65 9.91
N LEU A 77 -13.12 8.35 9.74
CA LEU A 77 -13.40 9.59 10.47
C LEU A 77 -13.58 9.37 11.97
N ALA A 78 -14.04 8.18 12.38
CA ALA A 78 -14.11 7.77 13.77
C ALA A 78 -12.74 7.33 14.38
N GLY A 79 -11.69 7.20 13.55
CA GLY A 79 -10.37 6.70 13.94
C GLY A 79 -10.29 5.17 14.10
N GLU A 80 -11.32 4.45 13.67
CA GLU A 80 -11.39 2.99 13.70
C GLU A 80 -10.60 2.37 12.55
N LEU A 81 -10.51 3.06 11.42
CA LEU A 81 -9.59 2.75 10.32
C LEU A 81 -8.51 3.83 10.22
N GLU A 82 -7.39 3.46 9.60
CA GLU A 82 -6.25 4.35 9.34
C GLU A 82 -6.03 4.58 7.84
N LEU A 83 -6.50 3.64 7.00
CA LEU A 83 -6.49 3.74 5.55
C LEU A 83 -7.76 3.11 4.96
N VAL A 84 -8.39 3.80 4.03
CA VAL A 84 -9.52 3.30 3.25
C VAL A 84 -9.11 3.15 1.79
N ILE A 85 -9.44 2.01 1.17
CA ILE A 85 -9.28 1.80 -0.27
C ILE A 85 -10.68 1.70 -0.89
N ALA A 86 -11.11 2.76 -1.58
CA ALA A 86 -12.48 2.84 -2.11
C ALA A 86 -12.56 3.87 -3.25
N PRO A 87 -13.69 3.97 -3.99
CA PRO A 87 -13.95 5.12 -4.85
C PRO A 87 -13.88 6.43 -4.06
N TYR A 88 -13.67 7.55 -4.76
CA TYR A 88 -13.55 8.88 -4.17
C TYR A 88 -14.67 9.16 -3.14
N PRO A 89 -14.37 9.77 -1.97
CA PRO A 89 -15.37 10.04 -0.94
C PRO A 89 -16.50 10.92 -1.48
N GLY A 90 -17.75 10.54 -1.18
CA GLY A 90 -18.93 11.29 -1.56
C GLY A 90 -19.06 12.63 -0.83
N GLU A 91 -19.96 13.51 -1.30
CA GLU A 91 -20.18 14.84 -0.71
C GLU A 91 -20.53 14.78 0.78
N ASP A 92 -21.33 13.80 1.20
CA ASP A 92 -21.72 13.64 2.61
C ASP A 92 -20.53 13.27 3.51
N VAL A 93 -19.62 12.42 3.03
CA VAL A 93 -18.38 12.06 3.74
C VAL A 93 -17.46 13.27 3.86
N LEU A 94 -17.30 14.04 2.78
CA LEU A 94 -16.48 15.26 2.78
C LEU A 94 -17.05 16.30 3.75
N ALA A 95 -18.36 16.49 3.76
CA ALA A 95 -19.04 17.38 4.69
C ALA A 95 -18.90 16.91 6.15
N ALA A 96 -18.94 15.59 6.39
CA ALA A 96 -18.72 15.02 7.72
C ALA A 96 -17.28 15.27 8.21
N ALA A 97 -16.28 15.10 7.33
CA ALA A 97 -14.89 15.41 7.63
C ALA A 97 -14.71 16.89 8.01
N GLU A 98 -15.23 17.81 7.20
CA GLU A 98 -15.21 19.25 7.47
C GLU A 98 -15.87 19.58 8.81
N SER A 99 -17.05 18.99 9.08
CA SER A 99 -17.77 19.22 10.33
C SER A 99 -17.03 18.68 11.56
N ALA A 100 -16.25 17.61 11.40
CA ALA A 100 -15.38 17.06 12.43
C ALA A 100 -14.06 17.84 12.59
N GLY A 101 -13.80 18.83 11.72
CA GLY A 101 -12.55 19.60 11.72
C GLY A 101 -11.35 18.76 11.29
N THR A 102 -11.57 17.72 10.50
CA THR A 102 -10.53 16.88 9.89
C THR A 102 -10.59 17.00 8.38
N GLU A 103 -9.49 16.66 7.72
CA GLU A 103 -9.40 16.63 6.25
C GLU A 103 -9.02 15.21 5.81
N LEU A 104 -9.52 14.79 4.65
CA LEU A 104 -9.16 13.53 4.02
C LEU A 104 -8.10 13.78 2.95
N GLU A 105 -7.16 12.84 2.79
CA GLU A 105 -6.10 12.90 1.78
C GLU A 105 -6.26 11.75 0.78
N PRO A 106 -7.11 11.91 -0.26
CA PRO A 106 -7.35 10.88 -1.26
C PRO A 106 -6.25 10.88 -2.33
N GLN A 107 -5.63 9.71 -2.55
CA GLN A 107 -4.62 9.49 -3.57
C GLN A 107 -5.14 8.51 -4.62
N ALA A 108 -5.26 8.95 -5.88
CA ALA A 108 -5.83 8.16 -6.95
C ALA A 108 -4.90 6.99 -7.32
N LEU A 109 -5.44 5.77 -7.27
CA LEU A 109 -4.73 4.58 -7.73
C LEU A 109 -4.94 4.42 -9.24
N GLU A 110 -3.98 3.76 -9.91
CA GLU A 110 -4.12 3.45 -11.34
C GLU A 110 -5.22 2.40 -11.64
N TYR A 111 -5.83 1.84 -10.59
CA TYR A 111 -6.71 0.69 -10.66
C TYR A 111 -8.14 1.03 -10.27
N GLY A 112 -9.09 0.65 -11.14
CA GLY A 112 -10.51 0.54 -10.76
C GLY A 112 -11.20 1.85 -10.36
N GLY A 113 -10.59 3.02 -10.58
CA GLY A 113 -11.13 4.29 -10.06
C GLY A 113 -11.12 4.37 -8.53
N LEU A 114 -10.26 3.57 -7.90
CA LEU A 114 -10.07 3.53 -6.45
C LEU A 114 -9.07 4.58 -6.00
N TYR A 115 -9.17 4.94 -4.74
CA TYR A 115 -8.28 5.86 -4.04
C TYR A 115 -7.78 5.17 -2.76
N ALA A 116 -6.52 5.39 -2.43
CA ALA A 116 -6.02 5.20 -1.07
C ALA A 116 -6.27 6.49 -0.29
N VAL A 117 -7.07 6.41 0.78
CA VAL A 117 -7.53 7.59 1.52
C VAL A 117 -7.14 7.47 2.99
N THR A 118 -6.41 8.47 3.47
CA THR A 118 -6.02 8.62 4.88
C THR A 118 -6.61 9.92 5.44
N LEU A 119 -6.45 10.15 6.74
CA LEU A 119 -6.60 11.52 7.29
C LEU A 119 -5.41 12.37 6.83
N ALA A 120 -5.64 13.63 6.55
CA ALA A 120 -4.56 14.53 6.13
C ALA A 120 -3.58 14.80 7.29
N GLY A 121 -2.32 15.09 6.92
CA GLY A 121 -1.30 15.56 7.87
C GLY A 121 -0.59 14.44 8.65
N LEU A 122 -0.72 13.19 8.22
CA LEU A 122 0.10 12.09 8.72
C LEU A 122 1.59 12.36 8.43
N SER A 123 2.45 11.93 9.37
CA SER A 123 3.91 12.01 9.19
C SER A 123 4.37 11.13 8.02
N GLU A 124 5.52 11.46 7.44
CA GLU A 124 6.12 10.68 6.34
C GLU A 124 6.37 9.20 6.74
N ASP A 125 6.71 8.95 8.01
CA ASP A 125 6.94 7.61 8.55
C ASP A 125 5.66 6.92 9.06
N ASP A 126 4.47 7.48 8.81
CA ASP A 126 3.21 6.87 9.24
C ASP A 126 2.90 5.59 8.43
N PRO A 127 2.59 4.45 9.06
CA PRO A 127 2.36 3.19 8.34
C PRO A 127 1.23 3.26 7.31
N ALA A 128 0.14 4.00 7.58
CA ALA A 128 -0.96 4.14 6.64
C ALA A 128 -0.54 4.93 5.40
N ARG A 129 0.29 5.96 5.60
CA ARG A 129 0.89 6.73 4.51
C ARG A 129 1.87 5.89 3.70
N LEU A 130 2.76 5.14 4.35
CA LEU A 130 3.72 4.27 3.68
C LEU A 130 3.02 3.20 2.82
N VAL A 131 1.91 2.63 3.30
CA VAL A 131 1.09 1.70 2.50
C VAL A 131 0.45 2.42 1.30
N ALA A 132 -0.11 3.61 1.50
CA ALA A 132 -0.72 4.38 0.41
C ALA A 132 0.32 4.76 -0.66
N ASP A 133 1.51 5.19 -0.24
CA ASP A 133 2.63 5.54 -1.11
C ASP A 133 3.14 4.30 -1.88
N TRP A 134 3.19 3.14 -1.23
CA TRP A 134 3.53 1.88 -1.90
C TRP A 134 2.49 1.50 -2.96
N LEU A 135 1.19 1.62 -2.68
CA LEU A 135 0.12 1.34 -3.65
C LEU A 135 0.19 2.21 -4.92
N LEU A 136 0.85 3.36 -4.85
CA LEU A 136 1.08 4.29 -5.97
C LEU A 136 2.40 4.00 -6.72
N SER A 137 3.21 3.07 -6.23
CA SER A 137 4.52 2.78 -6.80
C SER A 137 4.45 1.86 -8.02
N ASP A 138 5.44 1.99 -8.91
CA ASP A 138 5.65 1.06 -10.03
C ASP A 138 5.82 -0.40 -9.56
N GLU A 139 6.30 -0.59 -8.33
CA GLU A 139 6.46 -1.92 -7.72
C GLU A 139 5.10 -2.57 -7.44
N ALA A 140 4.21 -1.86 -6.75
CA ALA A 140 2.85 -2.34 -6.52
C ALA A 140 2.12 -2.54 -7.85
N ALA A 141 2.32 -1.65 -8.82
CA ALA A 141 1.66 -1.75 -10.10
C ALA A 141 1.96 -3.07 -10.85
N ALA A 142 3.22 -3.52 -10.79
CA ALA A 142 3.64 -4.79 -11.38
C ALA A 142 3.03 -6.03 -10.69
N GLU A 143 2.60 -5.91 -9.43
CA GLU A 143 1.95 -6.98 -8.66
C GLU A 143 0.43 -6.94 -8.77
N ILE A 144 -0.16 -5.74 -8.93
CA ILE A 144 -1.61 -5.55 -9.03
C ILE A 144 -2.15 -5.97 -10.40
N GLU A 145 -1.47 -5.65 -11.51
CA GLU A 145 -1.93 -6.02 -12.85
C GLU A 145 -2.24 -7.53 -13.01
N PRO A 146 -1.38 -8.47 -12.58
CA PRO A 146 -1.72 -9.90 -12.64
C PRO A 146 -2.76 -10.33 -11.60
N ALA A 147 -2.93 -9.60 -10.49
CA ALA A 147 -3.93 -9.92 -9.46
C ALA A 147 -5.36 -9.54 -9.87
N LEU A 148 -5.51 -8.60 -10.81
CA LEU A 148 -6.80 -8.14 -11.34
C LEU A 148 -7.19 -8.77 -12.70
N ALA A 149 -6.33 -9.60 -13.29
CA ALA A 149 -6.51 -10.24 -14.61
C ALA A 149 -7.15 -11.63 -14.53
#